data_AF-A0A9D7E9J2-F1
#
_entry.id   AF-A0A9D7E9J2-F1
#
_cell.length_a   1.000
_cell.length_b   1.000
_cell.length_c   1.000
_cell.angle_alpha   90.00
_cell.angle_beta   90.00
_cell.angle_gamma   90.00
#
_symmetry.space_group_name_H-M   'P 1'
#
loop_
_entity.id
_entity.type
_entity.pdbx_description
1 polymer ?
#
loop_
_entity_poly.entity_id
_entity_poly.type
_entity_poly.pdbx_seq_one_letter_code
_entity_poly.pdbx_strand_id
1 'polypeptide(L)'
;MSAIRTPDQRLRVFVSSTIEELREERRVVREAIERLRLIPVLFESGARPHPPRELYRAYLDQSDIFIGIYASSYGWVAPDMRISGLEDEYHLSTGRPQLIYIKQGGGVREPKLEELLRTIKGSEGVSYQKFETPEQLADLLQNDLAVLLSERFAGKEKSERPQGHGLPAMRNATIGRDRERAELAELLLRKDIGLVTLTGTGVPARAIWLCVWRMMWPRAFRMAHAMSRSPAWGGRNRCCPRSRRRCAWWIPGRVI
;
A
#
# COMPACT_ATOMS: atom_id res chain seq x y z
N MET A 1 9.29 11.67 3.19
CA MET A 1 8.18 12.34 2.48
C MET A 1 7.75 11.42 1.35
N SER A 2 6.49 10.96 1.32
CA SER A 2 6.01 10.09 0.24
C SER A 2 5.87 10.93 -1.02
N ALA A 3 6.65 10.62 -2.05
CA ALA A 3 6.61 11.35 -3.31
C ALA A 3 5.23 11.14 -3.96
N ILE A 4 4.51 12.23 -4.21
CA ILE A 4 3.24 12.20 -4.94
C ILE A 4 3.60 11.77 -6.37
N ARG A 5 3.20 10.56 -6.75
CA ARG A 5 3.39 10.05 -8.12
C ARG A 5 2.29 10.61 -9.01
N THR A 6 2.68 11.11 -10.18
CA THR A 6 1.72 11.54 -11.21
C THR A 6 1.11 10.31 -11.90
N PRO A 7 -0.08 10.43 -12.54
CA PRO A 7 -0.77 9.28 -13.15
C PRO A 7 0.02 8.52 -14.23
N ASP A 8 1.03 9.16 -14.83
CA ASP A 8 1.98 8.60 -15.79
C ASP A 8 3.07 7.72 -15.13
N GLN A 9 3.31 7.87 -13.82
CA GLN A 9 4.30 7.10 -13.06
C GLN A 9 3.72 5.76 -12.56
N ARG A 10 3.34 4.91 -13.52
CA ARG A 10 2.87 3.56 -13.26
C ARG A 10 4.02 2.67 -12.78
N LEU A 11 3.66 1.66 -11.99
CA LEU A 11 4.63 0.67 -11.51
C LEU A 11 5.23 -0.11 -12.69
N ARG A 12 6.54 -0.28 -12.64
CA ARG A 12 7.31 -1.00 -13.66
C ARG A 12 7.64 -2.39 -13.18
N VAL A 13 7.37 -3.39 -14.01
CA VAL A 13 7.52 -4.81 -13.69
C VAL A 13 8.59 -5.41 -14.58
N PHE A 14 9.74 -5.75 -14.01
CA PHE A 14 10.83 -6.40 -14.74
C PHE A 14 10.56 -7.89 -14.87
N VAL A 15 10.65 -8.44 -16.08
CA VAL A 15 10.42 -9.86 -16.36
C VAL A 15 11.71 -10.51 -16.85
N SER A 16 12.33 -11.28 -15.96
CA SER A 16 13.50 -12.12 -16.20
C SER A 16 13.05 -13.51 -16.66
N SER A 17 13.38 -13.89 -17.89
CA SER A 17 13.17 -15.24 -18.42
C SER A 17 14.05 -15.47 -19.65
N THR A 18 14.25 -16.74 -20.02
CA THR A 18 14.83 -17.12 -21.31
C THR A 18 13.89 -16.72 -22.46
N ILE A 19 14.43 -16.23 -23.58
CA ILE A 19 13.62 -15.69 -24.70
C ILE A 19 13.08 -16.82 -25.57
N GLU A 20 13.97 -17.71 -26.01
CA GLU A 20 13.68 -18.75 -26.99
C GLU A 20 12.76 -19.83 -26.42
N GLU A 21 12.96 -20.20 -25.15
CA GLU A 21 12.23 -21.29 -24.48
C GLU A 21 10.83 -20.87 -24.01
N LEU A 22 10.64 -19.60 -23.62
CA LEU A 22 9.44 -19.12 -22.92
C LEU A 22 8.66 -18.07 -23.73
N ARG A 23 8.70 -18.15 -25.06
CA ARG A 23 8.09 -17.12 -25.93
C ARG A 23 6.59 -16.93 -25.66
N GLU A 24 5.83 -18.02 -25.52
CA GLU A 24 4.38 -17.95 -25.29
C GLU A 24 4.07 -17.44 -23.87
N GLU A 25 4.80 -17.93 -22.87
CA GLU A 25 4.72 -17.48 -21.48
C GLU A 25 5.03 -15.98 -21.35
N ARG A 26 6.04 -15.48 -22.07
CA ARG A 26 6.37 -14.06 -22.09
C ARG A 26 5.25 -13.21 -22.68
N ARG A 27 4.59 -13.70 -23.74
CA ARG A 27 3.44 -13.01 -24.36
C ARG A 27 2.29 -12.87 -23.36
N VAL A 28 1.89 -13.96 -22.71
CA VAL A 28 0.77 -13.93 -21.75
C VAL A 28 1.11 -13.14 -20.49
N VAL A 29 2.36 -13.17 -20.03
CA VAL A 29 2.84 -12.36 -18.89
C VAL A 29 2.80 -10.87 -19.22
N ARG A 30 3.27 -10.47 -20.41
CA ARG A 30 3.15 -9.09 -20.90
C ARG A 30 1.70 -8.63 -20.85
N GLU A 31 0.80 -9.39 -21.46
CA GLU A 31 -0.63 -9.07 -21.51
C GLU A 31 -1.25 -8.98 -20.10
N ALA A 32 -0.90 -9.91 -19.21
CA ALA A 32 -1.37 -9.91 -17.83
C ALA A 32 -0.95 -8.65 -17.05
N ILE A 33 0.31 -8.22 -17.20
CA ILE A 33 0.83 -6.99 -16.58
C ILE A 33 0.11 -5.75 -17.13
N GLU A 34 -0.10 -5.70 -18.46
CA GLU A 34 -0.77 -4.58 -19.13
C GLU A 34 -2.26 -4.46 -18.75
N ARG A 35 -2.95 -5.60 -18.53
CA ARG A 35 -4.34 -5.63 -18.03
C ARG A 35 -4.49 -4.95 -16.67
N LEU A 36 -3.48 -5.07 -15.82
CA LEU A 36 -3.40 -4.37 -14.53
C LEU A 36 -2.93 -2.91 -14.64
N ARG A 37 -2.77 -2.39 -15.88
CA ARG A 37 -2.27 -1.04 -16.18
C ARG A 37 -0.86 -0.78 -15.66
N LEU A 38 -0.07 -1.80 -15.40
CA LEU A 38 1.34 -1.70 -15.05
C LEU A 38 2.20 -1.61 -16.32
N ILE A 39 3.48 -1.26 -16.19
CA ILE A 39 4.41 -1.17 -17.32
C ILE A 39 5.31 -2.41 -17.33
N PRO A 40 5.14 -3.34 -18.29
CA PRO A 40 6.05 -4.48 -18.40
C PRO A 40 7.40 -4.03 -18.97
N VAL A 41 8.48 -4.47 -18.34
CA VAL A 41 9.86 -4.26 -18.77
C VAL A 41 10.44 -5.62 -19.11
N LEU A 42 10.48 -5.93 -20.40
CA LEU A 42 10.95 -7.20 -20.96
C LEU A 42 12.15 -6.92 -21.85
N PHE A 43 13.16 -7.77 -21.77
CA PHE A 43 14.26 -7.76 -22.74
C PHE A 43 13.84 -8.51 -24.02
N GLU A 44 13.93 -7.85 -25.16
CA GLU A 44 13.68 -8.47 -26.47
C GLU A 44 14.98 -8.48 -27.28
N SER A 45 15.25 -9.61 -27.92
CA SER A 45 16.39 -9.79 -28.81
C SER A 45 16.28 -8.81 -30.00
N GLY A 46 17.08 -7.76 -29.99
CA GLY A 46 17.13 -6.76 -31.04
C GLY A 46 18.51 -6.09 -31.10
N ALA A 47 18.89 -5.57 -32.27
CA ALA A 47 20.14 -4.85 -32.45
C ALA A 47 20.13 -3.57 -31.59
N ARG A 48 21.03 -3.47 -30.61
CA ARG A 48 21.15 -2.30 -29.73
C ARG A 48 22.61 -1.83 -29.62
N PRO A 49 22.83 -0.52 -29.43
CA PRO A 49 24.17 0.08 -29.40
C PRO A 49 24.91 -0.07 -28.06
N HIS A 50 24.27 -0.60 -27.01
CA HIS A 50 24.88 -0.78 -25.68
C HIS A 50 25.04 -2.27 -25.36
N PRO A 51 26.07 -2.65 -24.57
CA PRO A 51 26.22 -4.01 -24.07
C PRO A 51 24.94 -4.46 -23.34
N PRO A 52 24.47 -5.71 -23.57
CA PRO A 52 23.23 -6.21 -22.96
C PRO A 52 23.17 -6.03 -21.44
N ARG A 53 24.32 -6.13 -20.75
CA ARG A 53 24.45 -6.01 -19.29
C ARG A 53 24.05 -4.66 -18.72
N GLU A 54 24.57 -3.59 -19.28
CA GLU A 54 24.29 -2.25 -18.79
C GLU A 54 22.81 -1.88 -18.98
N LEU A 55 22.21 -2.38 -20.07
CA LEU A 55 20.80 -2.16 -20.38
C LEU A 55 19.86 -2.86 -19.40
N TYR A 56 20.03 -4.16 -19.15
CA TYR A 56 19.13 -4.85 -18.22
C TYR A 56 19.29 -4.32 -16.80
N ARG A 57 20.51 -3.98 -16.37
CA ARG A 57 20.74 -3.40 -15.04
C ARG A 57 20.01 -2.06 -14.90
N ALA A 58 20.14 -1.17 -15.88
CA ALA A 58 19.44 0.11 -15.87
C ALA A 58 17.90 -0.06 -15.86
N TYR A 59 17.39 -1.05 -16.59
CA TYR A 59 15.95 -1.35 -16.62
C TYR A 59 15.44 -1.95 -15.32
N LEU A 60 16.22 -2.84 -14.72
CA LEU A 60 15.93 -3.48 -13.45
C LEU A 60 15.97 -2.47 -12.30
N ASP A 61 16.93 -1.55 -12.30
CA ASP A 61 17.04 -0.47 -11.31
C ASP A 61 15.85 0.50 -11.36
N GLN A 62 15.27 0.70 -12.56
CA GLN A 62 14.07 1.51 -12.76
C GLN A 62 12.76 0.76 -12.47
N SER A 63 12.82 -0.54 -12.16
CA SER A 63 11.64 -1.37 -11.96
C SER A 63 11.26 -1.50 -10.49
N ASP A 64 9.96 -1.47 -10.20
CA ASP A 64 9.42 -1.55 -8.84
C ASP A 64 9.22 -2.99 -8.35
N ILE A 65 9.00 -3.94 -9.28
CA ILE A 65 8.72 -5.36 -9.03
C ILE A 65 9.58 -6.22 -9.95
N PHE A 66 10.12 -7.31 -9.42
CA PHE A 66 10.86 -8.31 -10.19
C PHE A 66 10.04 -9.60 -10.34
N ILE A 67 10.03 -10.14 -11.56
CA ILE A 67 9.41 -11.41 -11.88
C ILE A 67 10.44 -12.31 -12.56
N GLY A 68 10.70 -13.48 -11.97
CA GLY A 68 11.59 -14.50 -12.54
C GLY A 68 10.80 -15.70 -13.03
N ILE A 69 10.95 -16.08 -14.29
CA ILE A 69 10.28 -17.24 -14.89
C ILE A 69 11.35 -18.22 -15.38
N TYR A 70 11.36 -19.41 -14.79
CA TYR A 70 12.39 -20.42 -14.99
C TYR A 70 11.80 -21.72 -15.52
N ALA A 71 12.37 -22.24 -16.60
CA ALA A 71 12.02 -23.54 -17.16
C ALA A 71 13.20 -24.51 -17.07
N SER A 72 13.91 -24.77 -18.17
CA SER A 72 14.99 -25.74 -18.23
C SER A 72 16.35 -25.12 -18.55
N SER A 73 16.40 -24.03 -19.31
CA SER A 73 17.69 -23.40 -19.66
C SER A 73 18.14 -22.37 -18.64
N TYR A 74 19.44 -22.40 -18.29
CA TYR A 74 20.08 -21.39 -17.45
C TYR A 74 20.37 -20.08 -18.23
N GLY A 75 20.25 -20.11 -19.55
CA GLY A 75 20.57 -19.00 -20.44
C GLY A 75 22.05 -18.94 -20.80
N TRP A 76 22.39 -18.00 -21.69
CA TRP A 76 23.75 -17.84 -22.19
C TRP A 76 24.66 -17.14 -21.17
N VAL A 77 25.87 -17.67 -21.01
CA VAL A 77 26.95 -17.05 -20.22
C VAL A 77 27.95 -16.47 -21.22
N ALA A 78 28.09 -15.14 -21.23
CA ALA A 78 29.07 -14.48 -22.09
C ALA A 78 30.51 -14.85 -21.69
N PRO A 79 31.48 -14.84 -22.61
CA PRO A 79 32.87 -15.24 -22.32
C PRO A 79 33.55 -14.47 -21.18
N ASP A 80 33.11 -13.25 -20.92
CA ASP A 80 33.57 -12.34 -19.86
C ASP A 80 32.76 -12.46 -18.56
N MET A 81 31.74 -13.31 -18.53
CA MET A 81 30.84 -13.50 -17.39
C MET A 81 31.03 -14.86 -16.71
N ARG A 82 30.82 -14.89 -15.38
CA ARG A 82 30.86 -16.14 -14.57
C ARG A 82 29.49 -16.81 -14.44
N ILE A 83 28.44 -16.00 -14.48
CA ILE A 83 27.05 -16.38 -14.30
C ILE A 83 26.24 -15.92 -15.52
N SER A 84 25.08 -16.54 -15.76
CA SER A 84 24.20 -16.09 -16.85
C SER A 84 23.56 -14.74 -16.52
N GLY A 85 23.07 -14.04 -17.55
CA GLY A 85 22.29 -12.81 -17.33
C GLY A 85 21.08 -13.04 -16.43
N LEU A 86 20.47 -14.23 -16.52
CA LEU A 86 19.34 -14.64 -15.69
C LEU A 86 19.67 -14.66 -14.19
N GLU A 87 20.84 -15.22 -13.83
CA GLU A 87 21.29 -15.23 -12.44
C GLU A 87 21.74 -13.84 -11.97
N ASP A 88 22.44 -13.06 -12.81
CA ASP A 88 22.84 -11.68 -12.46
C ASP A 88 21.60 -10.81 -12.19
N GLU A 89 20.56 -10.94 -13.02
CA GLU A 89 19.26 -10.27 -12.82
C GLU A 89 18.59 -10.66 -11.49
N TYR A 90 18.61 -11.94 -11.12
CA TYR A 90 18.07 -12.39 -9.83
C TYR A 90 18.83 -11.76 -8.65
N HIS A 91 20.17 -11.79 -8.66
CA HIS A 91 20.98 -11.18 -7.58
C HIS A 91 20.77 -9.67 -7.50
N LEU A 92 20.69 -8.98 -8.64
CA LEU A 92 20.41 -7.55 -8.70
C LEU A 92 18.98 -7.22 -8.26
N SER A 93 18.08 -8.20 -8.21
CA SER A 93 16.70 -8.06 -7.76
C SER A 93 16.49 -8.09 -6.25
N THR A 94 17.54 -8.34 -5.47
CA THR A 94 17.45 -8.34 -4.01
C THR A 94 17.00 -6.97 -3.47
N GLY A 95 16.11 -6.98 -2.47
CA GLY A 95 15.62 -5.76 -1.82
C GLY A 95 14.39 -5.12 -2.48
N ARG A 96 13.88 -5.67 -3.58
CA ARG A 96 12.57 -5.33 -4.16
C ARG A 96 11.63 -6.55 -4.10
N PRO A 97 10.30 -6.36 -4.19
CA PRO A 97 9.36 -7.49 -4.25
C PRO A 97 9.67 -8.40 -5.44
N GLN A 98 9.78 -9.70 -5.17
CA GLN A 98 10.13 -10.74 -6.14
C GLN A 98 9.00 -11.78 -6.21
N LEU A 99 8.57 -12.11 -7.43
CA LEU A 99 7.66 -13.21 -7.70
C LEU A 99 8.35 -14.21 -8.64
N ILE A 100 8.51 -15.45 -8.19
CA ILE A 100 9.23 -16.48 -8.95
C ILE A 100 8.29 -17.57 -9.45
N TYR A 101 8.39 -17.92 -10.72
CA TYR A 101 7.57 -18.95 -11.36
C TYR A 101 8.46 -20.03 -11.99
N ILE A 102 8.18 -21.29 -11.70
CA ILE A 102 8.99 -22.42 -12.15
C ILE A 102 8.12 -23.36 -13.00
N LYS A 103 8.39 -23.40 -14.31
CA LYS A 103 7.70 -24.28 -15.27
C LYS A 103 7.97 -25.75 -14.94
N GLN A 104 6.93 -26.57 -14.91
CA GLN A 104 7.00 -28.02 -14.81
C GLN A 104 6.88 -28.64 -16.22
N GLY A 105 7.44 -29.83 -16.41
CA GLY A 105 7.31 -30.58 -17.67
C GLY A 105 8.20 -30.11 -18.84
N GLY A 106 9.18 -29.23 -18.61
CA GLY A 106 10.05 -28.66 -19.65
C GLY A 106 11.28 -29.48 -20.05
N GLY A 107 11.38 -30.75 -19.68
CA GLY A 107 12.58 -31.58 -19.89
C GLY A 107 13.61 -31.51 -18.73
N VAL A 108 14.84 -31.96 -19.00
CA VAL A 108 15.93 -31.95 -18.03
C VAL A 108 16.47 -30.53 -17.87
N ARG A 109 16.50 -30.02 -16.63
CA ARG A 109 17.03 -28.69 -16.34
C ARG A 109 18.55 -28.70 -16.36
N GLU A 110 19.15 -27.61 -16.83
CA GLU A 110 20.59 -27.45 -16.78
C GLU A 110 21.09 -27.43 -15.32
N PRO A 111 22.24 -28.07 -15.00
CA PRO A 111 22.72 -28.19 -13.62
C PRO A 111 22.89 -26.84 -12.90
N LYS A 112 23.37 -25.81 -13.60
CA LYS A 112 23.52 -24.45 -13.05
C LYS A 112 22.17 -23.81 -12.72
N LEU A 113 21.14 -24.05 -13.53
CA LEU A 113 19.79 -23.56 -13.20
C LEU A 113 19.24 -24.27 -11.97
N GLU A 114 19.47 -25.58 -11.83
CA GLU A 114 19.06 -26.28 -10.62
C GLU A 114 19.73 -25.74 -9.36
N GLU A 115 21.02 -25.39 -9.45
CA GLU A 115 21.75 -24.75 -8.36
C GLU A 115 21.14 -23.39 -7.99
N LEU A 116 20.88 -22.53 -8.99
CA LEU A 116 20.18 -21.26 -8.77
C LEU A 116 18.81 -21.47 -8.10
N LEU A 117 18.00 -22.42 -8.61
CA LEU A 117 16.68 -22.71 -8.05
C LEU A 117 16.75 -23.28 -6.62
N ARG A 118 17.81 -24.02 -6.26
CA ARG A 118 18.05 -24.45 -4.88
C ARG A 118 18.32 -23.25 -3.97
N THR A 119 19.16 -22.32 -4.42
CA THR A 119 19.45 -21.07 -3.70
C THR A 119 18.19 -20.23 -3.49
N ILE A 120 17.37 -20.06 -4.53
CA ILE A 120 16.11 -19.32 -4.45
C ILE A 120 15.17 -19.95 -3.43
N LYS A 121 15.01 -21.28 -3.44
CA LYS A 121 14.14 -22.00 -2.50
C LYS A 121 14.63 -21.94 -1.05
N GLY A 122 15.93 -21.80 -0.84
CA GLY A 122 16.53 -21.64 0.49
C GLY A 122 16.53 -20.19 1.01
N SER A 123 16.15 -19.22 0.18
CA SER A 123 16.15 -17.81 0.56
C SER A 123 14.86 -17.43 1.28
N GLU A 124 14.97 -16.85 2.48
CA GLU A 124 13.82 -16.36 3.22
C GLU A 124 13.18 -15.15 2.53
N GLY A 125 11.85 -15.16 2.38
CA GLY A 125 11.09 -14.02 1.85
C GLY A 125 10.87 -14.02 0.33
N VAL A 126 11.34 -15.03 -0.40
CA VAL A 126 11.03 -15.19 -1.84
C VAL A 126 9.84 -16.13 -2.02
N SER A 127 8.72 -15.62 -2.53
CA SER A 127 7.59 -16.46 -2.92
C SER A 127 7.87 -17.10 -4.29
N TYR A 128 7.72 -18.42 -4.38
CA TYR A 128 7.79 -19.13 -5.66
C TYR A 128 6.55 -19.99 -5.90
N GLN A 129 6.11 -20.04 -7.15
CA GLN A 129 5.03 -20.91 -7.60
C GLN A 129 5.47 -21.79 -8.77
N LYS A 130 4.76 -22.90 -8.96
CA LYS A 130 4.96 -23.80 -10.10
C LYS A 130 3.81 -23.64 -11.07
N PHE A 131 4.10 -23.78 -12.36
CA PHE A 131 3.08 -23.75 -13.42
C PHE A 131 3.43 -24.74 -14.53
N GLU A 132 2.46 -25.11 -15.34
CA GLU A 132 2.60 -26.01 -16.49
C GLU A 132 2.25 -25.31 -17.80
N THR A 133 1.21 -24.48 -17.80
CA THR A 133 0.70 -23.81 -19.00
C THR A 133 0.86 -22.28 -18.95
N PRO A 134 0.95 -21.61 -20.10
CA PRO A 134 0.96 -20.14 -20.17
C PRO A 134 -0.27 -19.50 -19.52
N GLU A 135 -1.46 -20.08 -19.72
CA GLU A 135 -2.71 -19.55 -19.16
C GLU A 135 -2.69 -19.60 -17.63
N GLN A 136 -2.23 -20.72 -17.07
CA GLN A 136 -2.05 -20.87 -15.62
C GLN A 136 -1.05 -19.84 -15.09
N LEU A 137 0.06 -19.62 -15.80
CA LEU A 137 1.04 -18.60 -15.41
C LEU A 137 0.41 -17.21 -15.36
N ALA A 138 -0.41 -16.84 -16.36
CA ALA A 138 -1.06 -15.54 -16.41
C ALA A 138 -2.03 -15.32 -15.24
N ASP A 139 -2.80 -16.35 -14.87
CA ASP A 139 -3.74 -16.29 -13.76
C ASP A 139 -3.01 -16.18 -12.40
N LEU A 140 -1.97 -17.00 -12.19
CA LEU A 140 -1.14 -16.92 -10.99
C LEU A 140 -0.50 -15.54 -10.85
N LEU A 141 0.08 -15.03 -11.94
CA LEU A 141 0.72 -13.72 -11.99
C LEU A 141 -0.24 -12.58 -11.61
N GLN A 142 -1.45 -12.57 -12.17
CA GLN A 142 -2.43 -11.51 -11.89
C GLN A 142 -2.87 -11.52 -10.43
N ASN A 143 -3.12 -12.71 -9.88
CA ASN A 143 -3.52 -12.87 -8.48
C ASN A 143 -2.40 -12.43 -7.54
N ASP A 144 -1.17 -12.88 -7.77
CA ASP A 144 -0.02 -12.54 -6.93
C ASP A 144 0.30 -11.05 -6.98
N LEU A 145 0.24 -10.42 -8.16
CA LEU A 145 0.38 -8.98 -8.30
C LEU A 145 -0.72 -8.23 -7.54
N ALA A 146 -1.96 -8.67 -7.61
CA ALA A 146 -3.06 -8.06 -6.87
C ALA A 146 -2.86 -8.15 -5.35
N VAL A 147 -2.40 -9.31 -4.85
CA VAL A 147 -2.07 -9.51 -3.43
C VAL A 147 -0.91 -8.61 -3.01
N LEU A 148 0.21 -8.64 -3.75
CA LEU A 148 1.40 -7.84 -3.48
C LEU A 148 1.08 -6.34 -3.41
N LEU A 149 0.28 -5.84 -4.35
CA LEU A 149 -0.18 -4.45 -4.34
C LEU A 149 -1.03 -4.18 -3.09
N SER A 150 -2.00 -5.05 -2.80
CA SER A 150 -2.90 -4.91 -1.65
C SER A 150 -2.12 -4.87 -0.32
N GLU A 151 -1.16 -5.76 -0.12
CA GLU A 151 -0.31 -5.80 1.08
C GLU A 151 0.53 -4.54 1.23
N ARG A 152 1.08 -4.04 0.11
CA ARG A 152 1.93 -2.83 0.13
C ARG A 152 1.12 -1.57 0.46
N PHE A 153 -0.15 -1.50 0.05
CA PHE A 153 -1.05 -0.41 0.45
C PHE A 153 -1.57 -0.58 1.88
N ALA A 154 -1.91 -1.80 2.30
CA ALA A 154 -2.33 -2.09 3.68
C ALA A 154 -1.21 -1.81 4.71
N GLY A 155 0.04 -2.09 4.34
CA GLY A 155 1.22 -1.77 5.15
C GLY A 155 1.46 -0.26 5.29
N LYS A 156 1.16 0.53 4.25
CA LYS A 156 1.24 2.00 4.30
C LYS A 156 0.18 2.61 5.22
N GLU A 157 -1.07 2.12 5.17
CA GLU A 157 -2.15 2.62 6.04
C GLU A 157 -1.89 2.37 7.53
N LYS A 158 -1.15 1.31 7.90
CA LYS A 158 -0.75 1.09 9.30
C LYS A 158 0.30 2.10 9.79
N SER A 159 1.14 2.63 8.91
CA SER A 159 2.17 3.62 9.27
C SER A 159 1.65 5.07 9.23
N GLU A 160 0.66 5.34 8.38
CA GLU A 160 0.05 6.66 8.20
C GLU A 160 -1.34 6.74 8.84
N ARG A 161 -1.50 6.31 10.09
CA ARG A 161 -2.52 7.00 10.90
C ARG A 161 -1.98 8.41 11.07
N PRO A 162 -2.57 9.46 10.48
CA PRO A 162 -2.19 10.81 10.84
C PRO A 162 -2.31 10.85 12.35
N GLN A 163 -1.19 11.11 13.05
CA GLN A 163 -1.21 11.37 14.48
C GLN A 163 -2.30 12.41 14.64
N GLY A 164 -3.45 11.99 15.19
CA GLY A 164 -4.69 12.75 15.04
C GLY A 164 -4.37 14.19 15.38
N HIS A 165 -4.58 15.11 14.42
CA HIS A 165 -4.12 16.49 14.54
C HIS A 165 -4.46 16.93 15.95
N GLY A 166 -3.43 17.06 16.78
CA GLY A 166 -3.62 17.33 18.20
C GLY A 166 -4.50 18.56 18.24
N LEU A 167 -5.68 18.45 18.86
CA LEU A 167 -6.52 19.61 19.11
C LEU A 167 -5.58 20.71 19.61
N PRO A 168 -5.66 21.94 19.07
CA PRO A 168 -4.72 23.00 19.39
C PRO A 168 -4.45 22.99 20.90
N ALA A 169 -3.20 22.74 21.29
CA ALA A 169 -2.86 22.64 22.69
C ALA A 169 -3.27 23.95 23.36
N MET A 170 -4.12 23.87 24.39
CA MET A 170 -4.46 25.06 25.15
C MET A 170 -3.17 25.61 25.74
N ARG A 171 -2.83 26.85 25.37
CA ARG A 171 -1.58 27.49 25.74
C ARG A 171 -1.47 27.75 27.25
N ASN A 172 -2.61 27.75 27.96
CA ASN A 172 -2.70 28.11 29.37
C ASN A 172 -3.60 27.13 30.14
N ALA A 173 -3.25 26.84 31.40
CA ALA A 173 -4.13 26.12 32.32
C ALA A 173 -5.28 27.05 32.80
N THR A 174 -6.50 26.53 32.97
CA THR A 174 -7.56 27.24 33.70
C THR A 174 -7.25 27.16 35.19
N ILE A 175 -6.79 28.27 35.76
CA ILE A 175 -6.46 28.40 37.19
C ILE A 175 -7.74 28.80 37.95
N GLY A 176 -7.99 28.16 39.11
CA GLY A 176 -9.06 28.54 40.04
C GLY A 176 -10.48 28.20 39.59
N ARG A 177 -10.65 27.19 38.72
CA ARG A 177 -11.95 26.76 38.16
C ARG A 177 -12.27 25.29 38.42
N ASP A 178 -11.66 24.71 39.44
CA ASP A 178 -11.76 23.27 39.74
C ASP A 178 -13.17 22.87 40.19
N ARG A 179 -13.87 23.78 40.88
CA ARG A 179 -15.26 23.58 41.28
C ARG A 179 -16.20 23.52 40.08
N GLU A 180 -16.12 24.49 39.17
CA GLU A 180 -16.97 24.53 37.98
C GLU A 180 -16.67 23.38 37.02
N ARG A 181 -15.41 22.92 36.97
CA ARG A 181 -15.03 21.71 36.23
C ARG A 181 -15.66 20.44 36.81
N ALA A 182 -15.66 20.29 38.14
CA ALA A 182 -16.27 19.15 38.81
C ALA A 182 -17.80 19.12 38.60
N GLU A 183 -18.46 20.26 38.79
CA GLU A 183 -19.91 20.40 38.58
C GLU A 183 -20.31 20.09 37.13
N LEU A 184 -19.52 20.54 36.13
CA LEU A 184 -19.80 20.21 34.73
C LEU A 184 -19.55 18.73 34.42
N ALA A 185 -18.52 18.12 35.01
CA ALA A 185 -18.21 16.71 34.81
C ALA A 185 -19.35 15.82 35.34
N GLU A 186 -19.89 16.15 36.52
CA GLU A 186 -21.06 15.46 37.07
C GLU A 186 -22.29 15.59 36.17
N LEU A 187 -22.58 16.79 35.68
CA LEU A 187 -23.71 17.04 34.78
C LEU A 187 -23.61 16.27 33.46
N LEU A 188 -22.41 16.17 32.90
CA LEU A 188 -22.19 15.46 31.64
C LEU A 188 -22.15 13.93 31.81
N LEU A 189 -21.83 13.42 33.01
CA LEU A 189 -21.80 11.97 33.30
C LEU A 189 -23.18 11.38 33.60
N ARG A 190 -24.18 12.24 33.83
CA ARG A 190 -25.57 11.85 34.06
C ARG A 190 -26.22 11.32 32.79
N LYS A 191 -26.71 10.07 32.84
CA LYS A 191 -27.32 9.37 31.70
C LYS A 191 -28.65 9.97 31.21
N ASP A 192 -29.27 10.81 32.03
CA ASP A 192 -30.54 11.48 31.75
C ASP A 192 -30.37 12.88 31.12
N ILE A 193 -29.13 13.35 30.95
CA ILE A 193 -28.82 14.68 30.40
C ILE A 193 -28.21 14.54 29.00
N GLY A 194 -28.97 14.92 27.98
CA GLY A 194 -28.52 14.89 26.57
C GLY A 194 -27.81 16.17 26.09
N LEU A 195 -27.98 17.30 26.81
CA LEU A 195 -27.44 18.60 26.42
C LEU A 195 -27.15 19.47 27.64
N VAL A 196 -25.91 19.95 27.74
CA VAL A 196 -25.50 20.95 28.74
C VAL A 196 -25.17 22.25 28.01
N THR A 197 -25.89 23.32 28.34
CA THR A 197 -25.64 24.66 27.78
C THR A 197 -24.88 25.49 28.81
N LEU A 198 -23.66 25.90 28.46
CA LEU A 198 -22.87 26.83 29.27
C LEU A 198 -23.13 28.27 28.82
N THR A 199 -23.59 29.11 29.74
CA THR A 199 -23.78 30.54 29.52
C THR A 199 -22.83 31.33 30.41
N GLY A 200 -22.29 32.44 29.89
CA GLY A 200 -21.37 33.29 30.63
C GLY A 200 -20.92 34.48 29.79
N THR A 201 -20.47 35.54 30.45
CA THR A 201 -19.95 36.74 29.79
C THR A 201 -18.51 36.48 29.34
N GLY A 202 -18.30 36.30 28.03
CA GLY A 202 -16.98 36.27 27.38
C GLY A 202 -16.31 34.90 27.20
N VAL A 203 -14.99 34.92 27.00
CA VAL A 203 -14.07 33.79 26.74
C VAL A 203 -14.00 32.64 27.79
N PRO A 204 -14.38 32.79 29.08
CA PRO A 204 -14.20 31.71 30.08
C PRO A 204 -15.04 30.46 29.85
N ALA A 205 -16.27 30.60 29.31
CA ALA A 205 -17.18 29.47 29.12
C ALA A 205 -16.67 28.45 28.09
N ARG A 206 -15.96 28.92 27.06
CA ARG A 206 -15.37 28.05 26.02
C ARG A 206 -14.20 27.20 26.54
N ALA A 207 -13.38 27.76 27.43
CA ALA A 207 -12.23 27.06 28.00
C ALA A 207 -12.66 25.91 28.93
N ILE A 208 -13.73 26.12 29.71
CA ILE A 208 -14.28 25.12 30.64
C ILE A 208 -14.79 23.89 29.87
N TRP A 209 -15.48 24.10 28.73
CA TRP A 209 -16.01 23.01 27.90
C TRP A 209 -14.91 22.07 27.37
N LEU A 210 -13.81 22.65 26.86
CA LEU A 210 -12.67 21.89 26.33
C LEU A 210 -11.95 21.08 27.41
N CYS A 211 -11.89 21.57 28.66
CA CYS A 211 -11.26 20.87 29.77
C CYS A 211 -12.06 19.66 30.24
N VAL A 212 -13.38 19.82 30.39
CA VAL A 212 -14.24 18.76 30.93
C VAL A 212 -14.42 17.63 29.92
N TRP A 213 -14.48 17.95 28.62
CA TRP A 213 -14.49 16.96 27.54
C TRP A 213 -13.25 16.04 27.60
N ARG A 214 -12.06 16.60 27.85
CA ARG A 214 -10.80 15.83 27.93
C ARG A 214 -10.70 14.97 29.19
N MET A 215 -11.35 15.38 30.27
CA MET A 215 -11.32 14.69 31.56
C MET A 215 -12.31 13.51 31.61
N MET A 216 -13.48 13.66 30.99
CA MET A 216 -14.51 12.61 30.97
C MET A 216 -14.27 11.49 29.97
N TRP A 217 -13.47 11.74 28.93
CA TRP A 217 -13.27 10.75 27.88
C TRP A 217 -11.80 10.49 27.51
N PRO A 218 -10.95 10.08 28.48
CA PRO A 218 -9.59 9.66 28.19
C PRO A 218 -9.54 8.44 27.24
N ARG A 219 -10.65 7.68 27.15
CA ARG A 219 -10.80 6.46 26.32
C ARG A 219 -11.72 6.58 25.08
N ALA A 220 -12.48 7.66 24.83
CA ALA A 220 -13.10 7.90 23.50
C ALA A 220 -12.02 8.18 22.46
N PHE A 221 -10.87 8.64 22.95
CA PHE A 221 -9.60 8.68 22.25
C PHE A 221 -9.12 7.30 21.75
N ARG A 222 -9.66 6.19 22.27
CA ARG A 222 -9.32 4.81 21.85
C ARG A 222 -10.42 4.04 21.13
N MET A 223 -11.72 4.36 21.29
CA MET A 223 -12.81 3.50 20.76
C MET A 223 -13.75 4.12 19.72
N ALA A 224 -13.78 5.44 19.49
CA ALA A 224 -14.57 6.03 18.39
C ALA A 224 -14.06 5.65 16.98
N HIS A 225 -12.94 4.92 16.91
CA HIS A 225 -12.31 4.42 15.69
C HIS A 225 -13.03 3.21 15.07
N ALA A 226 -13.98 2.58 15.77
CA ALA A 226 -14.49 1.25 15.39
C ALA A 226 -15.83 1.23 14.63
N MET A 227 -16.58 2.34 14.51
CA MET A 227 -18.02 2.24 14.13
C MET A 227 -18.55 3.19 13.05
N SER A 228 -17.73 3.94 12.31
CA SER A 228 -18.21 4.86 11.26
C SER A 228 -17.62 4.60 9.88
N ARG A 229 -17.73 3.37 9.35
CA ARG A 229 -17.58 3.13 7.91
C ARG A 229 -18.60 2.11 7.40
N SER A 230 -19.83 2.58 7.17
CA SER A 230 -20.63 2.16 6.01
C SER A 230 -20.78 3.37 5.09
N PRO A 231 -20.52 3.25 3.78
CA PRO A 231 -20.46 4.39 2.87
C PRO A 231 -21.83 4.62 2.24
N ALA A 232 -22.38 5.83 2.40
CA ALA A 232 -23.49 6.26 1.59
C ALA A 232 -23.52 7.77 1.43
N TRP A 233 -23.20 8.18 0.20
CA TRP A 233 -23.67 9.39 -0.49
C TRP A 233 -22.91 10.70 -0.31
N GLY A 234 -22.11 10.99 -1.33
CA GLY A 234 -21.70 12.33 -1.71
C GLY A 234 -22.83 13.09 -2.40
N GLY A 235 -22.84 14.43 -2.24
CA GLY A 235 -23.82 15.30 -2.88
C GLY A 235 -23.57 16.78 -2.66
N ARG A 236 -22.66 17.34 -3.47
CA ARG A 236 -22.54 18.74 -3.96
C ARG A 236 -23.01 19.90 -3.07
N ASN A 237 -22.02 20.71 -2.69
CA ASN A 237 -22.17 22.11 -2.30
C ASN A 237 -22.80 22.97 -3.41
N ARG A 238 -23.84 23.75 -3.07
CA ARG A 238 -24.17 25.01 -3.74
C ARG A 238 -24.43 26.10 -2.71
N CYS A 239 -23.77 27.23 -2.91
CA CYS A 239 -23.93 28.44 -2.13
C CYS A 239 -25.25 29.16 -2.46
N CYS A 240 -25.90 29.74 -1.45
CA CYS A 240 -26.71 30.96 -1.62
C CYS A 240 -26.75 31.77 -0.29
N PRO A 241 -26.71 33.11 -0.31
CA PRO A 241 -26.43 33.96 0.84
C PRO A 241 -27.70 34.49 1.52
N ARG A 242 -27.53 35.01 2.75
CA ARG A 242 -28.51 35.72 3.60
C ARG A 242 -29.75 34.94 4.05
N SER A 243 -29.69 34.41 5.27
CA SER A 243 -30.72 34.68 6.29
C SER A 243 -30.20 34.32 7.69
N ARG A 244 -30.54 35.15 8.68
CA ARG A 244 -30.36 34.87 10.10
C ARG A 244 -31.05 33.55 10.44
N ARG A 245 -30.33 32.46 10.72
CA ARG A 245 -30.86 31.30 11.46
C ARG A 245 -29.80 30.68 12.36
N ARG A 246 -30.28 30.30 13.54
CA ARG A 246 -29.59 29.64 14.65
C ARG A 246 -28.87 28.38 14.13
N CYS A 247 -27.60 28.21 14.47
CA CYS A 247 -26.92 26.93 14.28
C CYS A 247 -27.35 25.97 15.40
N ALA A 248 -28.45 25.25 15.17
CA ALA A 248 -28.72 24.02 15.90
C ALA A 248 -27.86 22.92 15.26
N TRP A 249 -26.89 22.39 15.99
CA TRP A 249 -26.15 21.20 15.56
C TRP A 249 -26.94 19.97 16.00
N TRP A 250 -27.42 19.24 15.00
CA TRP A 250 -28.17 17.99 15.14
C TRP A 250 -27.17 16.85 15.43
N ILE A 251 -27.39 16.11 16.50
CA ILE A 251 -26.67 14.84 16.78
C ILE A 251 -27.62 13.73 16.31
N PRO A 252 -27.22 12.80 15.43
CA PRO A 252 -28.10 11.70 15.04
C PRO A 252 -28.31 10.79 16.24
N GLY A 253 -29.55 10.69 16.70
CA GLY A 253 -29.99 9.68 17.65
C GLY A 253 -29.97 8.29 17.01
N ARG A 254 -29.50 7.30 17.77
CA ARG A 254 -29.74 5.88 17.48
C ARG A 254 -31.23 5.61 17.69
N VAL A 255 -31.87 5.09 16.64
CA VAL A 255 -33.14 4.37 16.73
C VAL A 255 -32.92 3.14 17.61
N ILE A 256 -33.78 2.97 18.60
CA ILE A 256 -34.15 1.67 19.17
C ILE A 256 -35.45 1.27 18.47
#